data_AF-A0A921NWV2-F1
#
_entry.id   AF-A0A921NWV2-F1
#
_cell.length_a   1.000
_cell.length_b   1.000
_cell.length_c   1.000
_cell.angle_alpha   90.00
_cell.angle_beta   90.00
_cell.angle_gamma   90.00
#
_symmetry.space_group_name_H-M   'P 1'
#
loop_
_entity.id
_entity.type
_entity.pdbx_description
1 polymer ?
#
loop_
_entity_poly.entity_id
_entity_poly.type
_entity_poly.pdbx_seq_one_letter_code
_entity_poly.pdbx_strand_id
1 'polypeptide(L)'
;MSATSIRSRHPRLQLAARVGAGVVGGYVFAWGFIAAGMALMFKAGMEFHDAEFVASALGLLLWLAVLLGVVAGRRNPAWAWLGLLGGGALLAALGSFVQSTMA
;
A
#
# COMPACT_ATOMS: atom_id res chain seq x y z
N MET A 1 -34.02 12.83 14.32
CA MET A 1 -32.61 12.61 14.70
C MET A 1 -31.73 13.36 13.71
N SER A 2 -31.29 14.56 14.06
CA SER A 2 -30.50 15.42 13.18
C SER A 2 -29.07 14.88 13.11
N ALA A 3 -28.63 14.44 11.93
CA ALA A 3 -27.24 14.04 11.70
C ALA A 3 -26.37 15.31 11.75
N THR A 4 -25.75 15.58 12.89
CA THR A 4 -24.73 16.61 13.02
C THR A 4 -23.56 16.22 12.12
N SER A 5 -23.51 16.81 10.92
CA SER A 5 -22.34 16.76 10.06
C SER A 5 -21.17 17.39 10.83
N ILE A 6 -20.27 16.55 11.36
CA ILE A 6 -19.00 17.02 11.92
C ILE A 6 -18.18 17.52 10.75
N ARG A 7 -18.39 18.79 10.40
CA ARG A 7 -17.57 19.51 9.43
C ARG A 7 -16.14 19.52 9.99
N SER A 8 -15.22 18.86 9.27
CA SER A 8 -13.80 18.88 9.57
C SER A 8 -13.34 20.32 9.80
N ARG A 9 -12.77 20.60 10.99
CA ARG A 9 -12.35 21.96 11.38
C ARG A 9 -11.21 22.50 10.51
N HIS A 10 -10.50 21.64 9.75
CA HIS A 10 -9.33 22.02 8.96
C HIS A 10 -9.27 21.26 7.60
N PRO A 11 -9.92 21.76 6.55
CA PRO A 11 -9.97 21.09 5.24
C PRO A 11 -8.59 20.92 4.58
N ARG A 12 -7.67 21.88 4.78
CA ARG A 12 -6.29 21.81 4.26
C ARG A 12 -5.49 20.69 4.90
N LEU A 13 -5.63 20.52 6.22
CA LEU A 13 -4.95 19.47 6.98
C LEU A 13 -5.45 18.08 6.56
N GLN A 14 -6.76 17.98 6.29
CA GLN A 14 -7.35 16.73 5.81
C GLN A 14 -6.87 16.37 4.40
N LEU A 15 -6.71 17.35 3.50
CA LEU A 15 -6.12 17.12 2.19
C LEU A 15 -4.65 16.72 2.30
N ALA A 16 -3.85 17.43 3.10
CA ALA A 16 -2.45 17.09 3.34
C ALA A 16 -2.29 15.68 3.90
N ALA A 17 -3.15 15.28 4.85
CA ALA A 17 -3.15 13.93 5.41
C ALA A 17 -3.48 12.84 4.37
N ARG A 18 -4.35 13.13 3.39
CA ARG A 18 -4.65 12.20 2.28
C ARG A 18 -3.49 12.09 1.30
N VAL A 19 -2.90 13.22 0.91
CA VAL A 19 -1.72 13.22 0.05
C VAL A 19 -0.58 12.46 0.74
N GLY A 20 -0.33 12.73 2.03
CA GLY A 20 0.64 12.01 2.83
C GLY A 20 0.36 10.50 2.89
N ALA A 21 -0.90 10.10 3.10
CA ALA A 21 -1.29 8.68 3.09
C ALA A 21 -1.05 8.02 1.73
N GLY A 22 -1.42 8.70 0.63
CA GLY A 22 -1.21 8.18 -0.73
C GLY A 22 0.27 8.04 -1.09
N VAL A 23 1.09 9.02 -0.72
CA VAL A 23 2.53 8.99 -0.99
C VAL A 23 3.24 8.00 -0.08
N VAL A 24 3.24 8.24 1.23
CA VAL A 24 4.03 7.49 2.21
C VAL A 24 3.38 6.14 2.52
N GLY A 25 2.09 6.14 2.88
CA GLY A 25 1.38 4.90 3.13
C GLY A 25 1.33 4.02 1.90
N GLY A 26 1.03 4.59 0.74
CA GLY A 26 1.04 3.87 -0.53
C GLY A 26 2.42 3.28 -0.84
N TYR A 27 3.51 4.01 -0.59
CA TYR A 27 4.87 3.54 -0.83
C TYR A 27 5.20 2.32 0.05
N VAL A 28 4.88 2.38 1.34
CA VAL A 28 5.05 1.24 2.26
C VAL A 28 4.23 0.04 1.79
N PHE A 29 2.98 0.26 1.38
CA PHE A 29 2.12 -0.80 0.86
C PHE A 29 2.69 -1.45 -0.41
N ALA A 30 3.15 -0.63 -1.36
CA ALA A 30 3.73 -1.09 -2.61
C ALA A 30 5.01 -1.91 -2.38
N TRP A 31 5.90 -1.49 -1.48
CA TRP A 31 7.08 -2.27 -1.13
C TRP A 31 6.75 -3.62 -0.50
N GLY A 32 5.77 -3.65 0.41
CA GLY A 32 5.27 -4.92 0.96
C GLY A 32 4.74 -5.84 -0.13
N PHE A 33 3.95 -5.30 -1.06
CA PHE A 33 3.43 -6.04 -2.22
C PHE A 33 4.55 -6.58 -3.11
N ILE A 34 5.55 -5.76 -3.45
CA ILE A 34 6.69 -6.17 -4.28
C ILE A 34 7.44 -7.31 -3.59
N ALA A 35 7.77 -7.16 -2.30
CA ALA A 35 8.48 -8.18 -1.54
C ALA A 35 7.72 -9.52 -1.51
N ALA A 36 6.41 -9.48 -1.22
CA ALA A 36 5.57 -10.68 -1.21
C ALA A 36 5.44 -11.31 -2.61
N GLY A 37 5.15 -10.49 -3.62
CA GLY A 37 4.94 -10.93 -5.00
C GLY A 37 6.19 -11.58 -5.58
N MET A 38 7.33 -10.92 -5.43
CA MET A 38 8.62 -11.44 -5.86
C MET A 38 8.97 -12.76 -5.18
N ALA A 39 8.84 -12.83 -3.85
CA ALA A 39 9.11 -14.06 -3.10
C ALA A 39 8.20 -15.22 -3.54
N LEU A 40 6.90 -14.96 -3.75
CA LEU A 40 5.95 -15.98 -4.22
C LEU A 40 6.26 -16.45 -5.65
N MET A 41 6.55 -15.53 -6.57
CA MET A 41 6.89 -15.84 -7.95
C MET A 41 8.20 -16.65 -8.04
N PHE A 42 9.22 -16.23 -7.30
CA PHE A 42 10.47 -16.97 -7.21
C PHE A 42 10.26 -18.38 -6.63
N LYS A 43 9.44 -18.50 -5.57
CA LYS A 43 9.06 -19.82 -5.02
C LYS A 43 8.36 -20.71 -6.04
N ALA A 44 7.57 -20.12 -6.93
CA ALA A 44 6.87 -20.82 -7.99
C ALA A 44 7.78 -21.22 -9.17
N GLY A 45 9.10 -20.95 -9.09
CA GLY A 45 10.09 -21.34 -10.08
C GLY A 45 10.38 -20.27 -11.14
N MET A 46 9.88 -19.05 -10.98
CA MET A 46 10.26 -17.91 -11.83
C MET A 46 11.71 -17.51 -11.54
N GLU A 47 12.43 -17.07 -12.59
CA GLU A 47 13.77 -16.51 -12.42
C GLU A 47 13.71 -15.22 -11.58
N PHE A 48 14.77 -14.93 -10.83
CA PHE A 48 14.78 -13.87 -9.83
C PHE A 48 14.61 -12.48 -10.46
N HIS A 49 15.35 -12.17 -11.53
CA HIS A 49 15.22 -10.87 -12.23
C HIS A 49 13.83 -10.70 -12.85
N ASP A 50 13.27 -11.76 -13.46
CA ASP A 50 11.92 -11.73 -14.00
C ASP A 50 10.88 -11.45 -12.91
N ALA A 51 10.99 -12.13 -11.77
CA ALA A 51 10.12 -11.92 -10.62
C ALA A 51 10.27 -10.50 -10.04
N GLU A 52 11.50 -10.00 -9.92
CA GLU A 52 11.79 -8.64 -9.45
C GLU A 52 11.14 -7.60 -10.36
N PHE A 53 11.34 -7.76 -11.67
CA PHE A 53 10.87 -6.82 -12.68
C PHE A 53 9.35 -6.77 -12.72
N VAL A 54 8.69 -7.93 -12.80
CA VAL A 54 7.23 -8.02 -12.84
C VAL A 54 6.61 -7.50 -11.55
N ALA A 55 7.13 -7.89 -10.38
CA ALA A 55 6.64 -7.41 -9.10
C ALA A 55 6.79 -5.88 -8.97
N SER A 56 7.94 -5.33 -9.38
CA SER A 56 8.21 -3.89 -9.35
C SER A 56 7.30 -3.11 -10.30
N ALA A 57 7.09 -3.60 -11.52
CA ALA A 57 6.19 -2.98 -12.50
C ALA A 57 4.75 -2.93 -11.97
N LEU A 58 4.25 -4.04 -11.42
CA LEU A 58 2.93 -4.10 -10.79
C LEU A 58 2.85 -3.22 -9.53
N GLY A 59 3.91 -3.20 -8.71
CA GLY A 59 4.01 -2.38 -7.51
C GLY A 59 3.94 -0.88 -7.82
N LEU A 60 4.58 -0.43 -8.89
CA LEU A 60 4.48 0.95 -9.36
C LEU A 60 3.04 1.32 -9.76
N LEU A 61 2.38 0.47 -10.55
CA LEU A 61 0.99 0.68 -10.96
C LEU A 61 0.04 0.68 -9.77
N LEU A 62 0.26 -0.24 -8.82
CA LEU A 62 -0.49 -0.33 -7.57
C LEU A 62 -0.32 0.94 -6.73
N TRP A 63 0.92 1.43 -6.58
CA TRP A 63 1.20 2.67 -5.88
C TRP A 63 0.46 3.86 -6.50
N LEU A 64 0.50 3.99 -7.82
CA LEU A 64 -0.20 5.06 -8.54
C LEU A 64 -1.71 4.97 -8.34
N ALA A 65 -2.29 3.77 -8.46
CA ALA A 65 -3.72 3.55 -8.24
C ALA A 65 -4.15 3.91 -6.81
N VAL A 66 -3.36 3.50 -5.81
CA VAL A 66 -3.57 3.83 -4.40
C VAL A 66 -3.47 5.34 -4.17
N LEU A 67 -2.42 5.99 -4.68
CA LEU A 67 -2.21 7.43 -4.55
C LEU A 67 -3.41 8.21 -5.10
N LEU A 68 -3.82 7.90 -6.33
CA LEU A 68 -4.98 8.55 -6.96
C LEU A 68 -6.27 8.25 -6.19
N GLY A 69 -6.49 7.00 -5.76
CA GLY A 69 -7.67 6.59 -5.02
C GLY A 69 -7.80 7.25 -3.64
N VAL A 70 -6.70 7.38 -2.91
CA VAL A 70 -6.68 8.04 -1.59
C VAL A 70 -6.89 9.55 -1.70
N VAL A 71 -6.30 10.18 -2.72
CA VAL A 71 -6.43 11.62 -2.96
C VAL A 71 -7.84 11.98 -3.46
N ALA A 72 -8.38 11.22 -4.42
CA ALA A 72 -9.74 11.42 -4.93
C ALA A 72 -10.83 11.01 -3.92
N GLY A 73 -10.52 10.08 -3.04
CA GLY A 73 -11.45 9.55 -2.04
C GLY A 73 -11.90 10.59 -1.01
N ARG A 74 -13.18 10.51 -0.63
CA ARG A 74 -13.77 11.36 0.43
C ARG A 74 -13.73 10.72 1.83
N ARG A 75 -13.18 9.51 1.95
CA ARG A 75 -13.10 8.77 3.23
C ARG A 75 -12.14 9.44 4.22
N ASN A 76 -12.27 9.08 5.50
CA ASN A 76 -11.38 9.55 6.56
C ASN A 76 -9.95 9.05 6.28
N PRO A 77 -8.94 9.94 6.20
CA PRO A 77 -7.55 9.56 5.92
C PRO A 77 -6.96 8.56 6.94
N ALA A 78 -7.47 8.53 8.18
CA ALA A 78 -7.00 7.57 9.19
C ALA A 78 -7.14 6.10 8.73
N TRP A 79 -8.23 5.76 8.05
CA TRP A 79 -8.44 4.42 7.50
C TRP A 79 -7.48 4.10 6.36
N ALA A 80 -7.13 5.10 5.54
CA ALA A 80 -6.13 4.92 4.49
C ALA A 80 -4.75 4.63 5.11
N TRP A 81 -4.34 5.40 6.12
CA TRP A 81 -3.09 5.14 6.84
C TRP A 81 -3.05 3.74 7.47
N LEU A 82 -4.09 3.36 8.20
CA LEU A 82 -4.17 2.03 8.82
C LEU A 82 -4.12 0.91 7.79
N GLY A 83 -4.92 1.00 6.73
CA GLY A 83 -4.97 -0.02 5.68
C GLY A 83 -3.66 -0.15 4.92
N LEU A 84 -3.01 0.98 4.60
CA LEU A 84 -1.78 0.98 3.80
C LEU A 84 -0.56 0.55 4.61
N LEU A 85 -0.37 1.11 5.81
CA LEU A 85 0.74 0.69 6.68
C LEU A 85 0.55 -0.74 7.17
N GLY A 86 -0.66 -1.09 7.63
CA GLY A 86 -0.98 -2.42 8.11
C GLY A 86 -0.90 -3.47 7.00
N GLY A 87 -1.47 -3.17 5.83
CA GLY A 87 -1.39 -4.03 4.66
C GLY A 87 0.04 -4.19 4.16
N GLY A 88 0.83 -3.11 4.11
CA GLY A 88 2.23 -3.16 3.69
C GLY A 88 3.09 -3.98 4.64
N ALA A 89 2.92 -3.78 5.95
CA ALA A 89 3.61 -4.58 6.96
C ALA A 89 3.22 -6.06 6.89
N LEU A 90 1.93 -6.38 6.69
CA LEU A 90 1.47 -7.75 6.55
C LEU A 90 2.06 -8.42 5.30
N LEU A 91 2.09 -7.71 4.16
CA LEU A 91 2.68 -8.22 2.93
C LEU A 91 4.20 -8.41 3.06
N ALA A 92 4.91 -7.47 3.70
CA ALA A 92 6.33 -7.62 3.98
C ALA A 92 6.61 -8.83 4.88
N ALA A 93 5.77 -9.06 5.91
CA ALA A 93 5.86 -10.23 6.77
C ALA A 93 5.60 -11.53 5.98
N LEU A 94 4.62 -11.53 5.07
CA LEU A 94 4.35 -12.65 4.18
C LEU A 94 5.55 -12.94 3.27
N GLY A 95 6.12 -11.92 2.62
CA GLY A 95 7.31 -12.08 1.79
C GLY A 95 8.49 -12.65 2.58
N SER A 96 8.73 -12.12 3.78
CA SER A 96 9.77 -12.62 4.69
C SER A 96 9.54 -14.07 5.11
N PHE A 97 8.29 -14.43 5.42
CA PHE A 97 7.91 -15.80 5.75
C PHE A 97 8.15 -16.74 4.56
N VAL A 98 7.69 -16.37 3.37
CA VAL A 98 7.91 -17.15 2.15
C VAL A 98 9.39 -17.35 1.88
N GLN A 99 10.19 -16.29 1.99
CA GLN A 99 11.64 -16.36 1.83
C GLN A 99 12.30 -17.27 2.88
N SER A 100 11.82 -17.27 4.13
CA SER A 100 12.33 -18.18 5.17
C SER A 100 12.07 -19.67 4.89
N THR A 101 11.10 -19.99 4.02
CA THR A 101 10.85 -21.39 3.60
C THR A 101 11.73 -21.87 2.44
N MET A 102 12.56 -20.99 1.88
CA MET A 102 13.50 -21.29 0.79
C MET A 102 14.94 -21.40 1.26
N ALA A 103 15.23 -20.89 2.47
CA ALA A 103 16.53 -21.01 3.13
C ALA A 103 16.75 -22.44 3.63
#